data_AF-A0A101XBM5-F1
#
_entry.id   AF-A0A101XBM5-F1
#
_cell.length_a   1.000
_cell.length_b   1.000
_cell.length_c   1.000
_cell.angle_alpha   90.00
_cell.angle_beta   90.00
_cell.angle_gamma   90.00
#
_symmetry.space_group_name_H-M   'P 1'
#
loop_
_entity.id
_entity.type
_entity.pdbx_description
1 polymer ?
#
loop_
_entity_poly.entity_id
_entity_poly.type
_entity_poly.pdbx_seq_one_letter_code
_entity_poly.pdbx_strand_id
1 'polypeptide(L)'
;MDLDYVKNAVDSVVREVSKAVIGYDLEVRLLFGCLLVGGHVLVEGFPGLAKTSLAKAFARTLGLSFSRVQFTPDLLPSDITGSLIFNPRVGDFEVRLGPIFANIVLADEINRAPPKVQSALLEAMQEGQVTIAGKPHELPKPFMVIATQNPIELEGTYPLPEAQLDRFTIRILMNYPSYDDEVLIVKDTRLGRVDLVNKVVDSQDILDAMKLVDKVRMDESIARYIVSIVRATRSHPKVRLGASPRAAQMLGKLARAWALLDGRDYVIPDDVKQLAPYVLNHRIIVTNDDPLRVINEILEKTPTPMMAKALGMGYSNE
;
A
#
# COMPACT_ATOMS: atom_id res chain seq x y z
N MET A 1 -7.01 9.89 21.37
CA MET A 1 -5.66 9.78 20.79
C MET A 1 -5.26 11.15 20.27
N ASP A 2 -4.05 11.57 20.60
CA ASP A 2 -3.47 12.88 20.26
C ASP A 2 -2.73 12.82 18.92
N LEU A 3 -2.67 13.92 18.17
CA LEU A 3 -1.95 14.02 16.90
C LEU A 3 -0.45 13.79 17.12
N ASP A 4 0.11 14.35 18.19
CA ASP A 4 1.51 14.19 18.54
C ASP A 4 1.84 12.74 18.89
N TYR A 5 0.89 12.01 19.48
CA TYR A 5 1.06 10.59 19.72
C TYR A 5 1.20 9.81 18.39
N VAL A 6 0.35 10.08 17.41
CA VAL A 6 0.41 9.40 16.10
C VAL A 6 1.74 9.70 15.40
N LYS A 7 2.17 10.97 15.38
CA LYS A 7 3.45 11.36 14.79
C LYS A 7 4.63 10.64 15.47
N ASN A 8 4.68 10.66 16.79
CA ASN A 8 5.74 10.01 17.56
C ASN A 8 5.74 8.49 17.35
N ALA A 9 4.57 7.87 17.23
CA ALA A 9 4.43 6.45 16.93
C ALA A 9 5.02 6.11 15.56
N VAL A 10 4.76 6.92 14.53
CA VAL A 10 5.31 6.73 13.17
C VAL A 10 6.82 6.85 13.18
N ASP A 11 7.37 7.90 13.81
CA ASP A 11 8.82 8.11 13.87
C ASP A 11 9.51 6.98 14.65
N SER A 12 8.83 6.41 15.64
CA SER A 12 9.33 5.24 16.39
C SER A 12 9.28 3.96 15.56
N VAL A 13 8.22 3.76 14.77
CA VAL A 13 8.11 2.63 13.83
C VAL A 13 9.20 2.71 12.76
N VAL A 14 9.41 3.87 12.15
CA VAL A 14 10.48 4.07 11.16
C VAL A 14 11.83 3.70 11.76
N ARG A 15 12.22 4.32 12.88
CA ARG A 15 13.50 4.03 13.56
C ARG A 15 13.67 2.55 13.93
N GLU A 16 12.60 1.90 14.37
CA GLU A 16 12.66 0.50 14.78
C GLU A 16 12.78 -0.45 13.58
N VAL A 17 12.12 -0.13 12.45
CA VAL A 17 12.30 -0.86 11.19
C VAL A 17 13.70 -0.65 10.62
N SER A 18 14.28 0.55 10.74
CA SER A 18 15.63 0.86 10.25
C SER A 18 16.73 -0.01 10.87
N LYS A 19 16.45 -0.67 12.01
CA LYS A 19 17.36 -1.67 12.61
C LYS A 19 17.51 -2.95 11.79
N ALA A 20 16.50 -3.28 10.98
CA ALA A 20 16.48 -4.51 10.18
C ALA A 20 16.61 -4.24 8.67
N VAL A 21 16.24 -3.03 8.22
CA VAL A 21 16.15 -2.64 6.81
C VAL A 21 16.61 -1.19 6.64
N ILE A 22 17.67 -0.94 5.88
CA ILE A 22 18.26 0.40 5.69
C ILE A 22 17.79 1.01 4.36
N GLY A 23 17.59 2.34 4.34
CA GLY A 23 17.34 3.11 3.12
C GLY A 23 15.88 3.16 2.66
N TYR A 24 14.93 2.67 3.47
CA TYR A 24 13.51 2.53 3.09
C TYR A 24 12.54 3.24 4.03
N ASP A 25 12.97 4.33 4.67
CA ASP A 25 12.18 5.07 5.66
C ASP A 25 10.88 5.64 5.05
N LEU A 26 10.93 6.10 3.79
CA LEU A 26 9.77 6.61 3.08
C LEU A 26 8.74 5.50 2.80
N GLU A 27 9.20 4.33 2.39
CA GLU A 27 8.37 3.16 2.16
C GLU A 27 7.68 2.73 3.44
N VAL A 28 8.37 2.76 4.58
CA VAL A 28 7.74 2.49 5.89
C VAL A 28 6.63 3.49 6.19
N ARG A 29 6.86 4.80 5.95
CA ARG A 29 5.80 5.82 6.12
C ARG A 29 4.63 5.59 5.16
N LEU A 30 4.89 5.20 3.91
CA LEU A 30 3.86 4.86 2.92
C LEU A 30 3.05 3.63 3.33
N LEU A 31 3.69 2.58 3.85
CA LEU A 31 3.02 1.41 4.43
C LEU A 31 2.10 1.84 5.58
N PHE A 32 2.59 2.68 6.49
CA PHE A 32 1.79 3.18 7.61
C PHE A 32 0.57 3.99 7.12
N GLY A 33 0.79 4.96 6.23
CA GLY A 33 -0.30 5.76 5.67
C GLY A 33 -1.34 4.91 4.95
N CYS A 34 -0.89 3.90 4.21
CA CYS A 34 -1.77 2.93 3.55
C CYS A 34 -2.58 2.09 4.57
N LEU A 35 -1.97 1.69 5.68
CA LEU A 35 -2.64 0.91 6.74
C LEU A 35 -3.78 1.71 7.37
N LEU A 36 -3.53 2.99 7.65
CA LEU A 36 -4.51 3.85 8.31
C LEU A 36 -5.75 4.12 7.45
N VAL A 37 -5.64 3.97 6.12
CA VAL A 37 -6.80 4.09 5.21
C VAL A 37 -7.45 2.75 4.87
N GLY A 38 -7.01 1.65 5.50
CA GLY A 38 -7.47 0.29 5.19
C GLY A 38 -7.05 -0.16 3.78
N GLY A 39 -5.92 0.35 3.30
CA GLY A 39 -5.43 0.13 1.96
C GLY A 39 -4.51 -1.08 1.81
N HIS A 40 -4.12 -1.33 0.56
CA HIS A 40 -3.21 -2.40 0.18
C HIS A 40 -2.09 -1.86 -0.70
N VAL A 41 -0.94 -2.53 -0.67
CA VAL A 41 0.29 -2.04 -1.28
C VAL A 41 0.79 -3.05 -2.30
N LEU A 42 1.09 -2.57 -3.51
CA LEU A 42 1.87 -3.32 -4.48
C LEU A 42 3.31 -2.81 -4.44
N VAL A 43 4.26 -3.71 -4.22
CA VAL A 43 5.69 -3.40 -4.17
C VAL A 43 6.37 -4.04 -5.38
N GLU A 44 6.87 -3.21 -6.27
CA GLU A 44 7.62 -3.65 -7.43
C GLU A 44 9.10 -3.33 -7.21
N GLY A 45 9.98 -4.31 -7.40
CA GLY A 45 11.42 -4.08 -7.22
C GLY A 45 12.23 -5.35 -7.39
N PHE A 46 13.54 -5.19 -7.58
CA PHE A 46 14.46 -6.29 -7.84
C PHE A 46 14.53 -7.30 -6.67
N PRO A 47 14.92 -8.56 -6.94
CA PRO A 47 15.27 -9.51 -5.89
C PRO A 47 16.34 -8.94 -4.95
N GLY A 48 16.28 -9.31 -3.67
CA GLY A 48 17.29 -8.89 -2.68
C GLY A 48 17.07 -7.53 -2.02
N LEU A 49 16.09 -6.72 -2.43
CA LEU A 49 15.78 -5.40 -1.85
C LEU A 49 15.06 -5.45 -0.47
N ALA A 50 15.34 -6.45 0.36
CA ALA A 50 14.80 -6.60 1.71
C ALA A 50 13.25 -6.52 1.85
N LYS A 51 12.47 -6.68 0.78
CA LYS A 51 10.99 -6.56 0.76
C LYS A 51 10.30 -7.40 1.85
N THR A 52 10.73 -8.66 1.98
CA THR A 52 10.21 -9.57 3.02
C THR A 52 10.57 -9.08 4.42
N SER A 53 11.81 -8.63 4.64
CA SER A 53 12.27 -8.11 5.92
C SER A 53 11.52 -6.83 6.30
N LEU A 54 11.25 -5.95 5.33
CA LEU A 54 10.51 -4.70 5.50
C LEU A 54 9.09 -4.98 5.99
N ALA A 55 8.35 -5.83 5.28
CA ALA A 55 6.98 -6.19 5.64
C ALA A 55 6.89 -6.86 7.02
N LYS A 56 7.83 -7.78 7.32
CA LYS A 56 7.87 -8.49 8.60
C LYS A 56 8.26 -7.58 9.76
N ALA A 57 9.24 -6.70 9.56
CA ALA A 57 9.65 -5.71 10.56
C ALA A 57 8.50 -4.73 10.85
N PHE A 58 7.84 -4.22 9.80
CA PHE A 58 6.68 -3.35 9.92
C PHE A 58 5.53 -4.00 10.69
N ALA A 59 5.18 -5.26 10.41
CA ALA A 59 4.15 -5.96 11.18
C ALA A 59 4.53 -6.10 12.67
N ARG A 60 5.81 -6.40 12.93
CA ARG A 60 6.33 -6.61 14.30
C ARG A 60 6.36 -5.34 15.13
N THR A 61 6.72 -4.19 14.55
CA THR A 61 6.71 -2.90 15.27
C THR A 61 5.31 -2.50 15.73
N LEU A 62 4.28 -2.94 15.00
CA LEU A 62 2.88 -2.68 15.29
C LEU A 62 2.21 -3.76 16.15
N GLY A 63 2.93 -4.84 16.48
CA GLY A 63 2.36 -5.98 17.20
C GLY A 63 1.26 -6.71 16.42
N LEU A 64 1.27 -6.61 15.09
CA LEU A 64 0.28 -7.20 14.20
C LEU A 64 0.70 -8.61 13.78
N SER A 65 -0.28 -9.50 13.62
CA SER A 65 -0.02 -10.84 13.08
C SER A 65 0.49 -10.75 11.63
N PHE A 66 1.47 -11.57 11.30
CA PHE A 66 2.13 -11.58 10.00
C PHE A 66 2.02 -12.96 9.36
N SER A 67 1.71 -12.97 8.06
CA SER A 67 1.73 -14.18 7.24
C SER A 67 2.42 -13.89 5.92
N ARG A 68 3.19 -14.86 5.42
CA ARG A 68 3.83 -14.80 4.11
C ARG A 68 3.29 -15.93 3.25
N VAL A 69 2.83 -15.58 2.06
CA VAL A 69 2.40 -16.51 1.03
C VAL A 69 3.31 -16.31 -0.17
N GLN A 70 4.06 -17.34 -0.53
CA GLN A 70 4.81 -17.37 -1.78
C GLN A 70 3.86 -17.77 -2.90
N PHE A 71 3.70 -16.93 -3.91
CA PHE A 71 2.87 -17.24 -5.06
C PHE A 71 3.67 -18.11 -6.02
N THR A 72 3.10 -19.26 -6.37
CA THR A 72 3.69 -20.25 -7.27
C THR A 72 2.66 -20.71 -8.30
N PRO A 73 3.07 -21.28 -9.44
CA PRO A 73 2.14 -21.71 -10.49
C PRO A 73 1.15 -22.79 -10.07
N ASP A 74 1.49 -23.57 -9.04
CA ASP A 74 0.71 -24.69 -8.50
C ASP A 74 -0.19 -24.31 -7.32
N LEU A 75 -0.09 -23.08 -6.82
CA LEU A 75 -0.89 -22.60 -5.69
C LEU A 75 -2.39 -22.66 -6.02
N LEU A 76 -3.21 -23.09 -5.07
CA LEU A 76 -4.68 -23.09 -5.22
C LEU A 76 -5.32 -21.93 -4.46
N PRO A 77 -6.52 -21.46 -4.86
CA PRO A 77 -7.25 -20.44 -4.10
C PRO A 77 -7.46 -20.81 -2.62
N SER A 78 -7.74 -22.08 -2.34
CA SER A 78 -7.92 -22.62 -0.99
C SER A 78 -6.65 -22.58 -0.13
N ASP A 79 -5.47 -22.55 -0.75
CA ASP A 79 -4.21 -22.42 -0.01
C ASP A 79 -4.01 -21.00 0.53
N ILE A 80 -4.79 -20.03 0.03
CA ILE A 80 -4.82 -18.64 0.50
C ILE A 80 -5.97 -18.43 1.48
N THR A 81 -7.18 -18.81 1.07
CA THR A 81 -8.41 -18.51 1.82
C THR A 81 -8.70 -19.54 2.90
N GLY A 82 -8.24 -20.78 2.76
CA GLY A 82 -8.54 -21.88 3.67
C GLY A 82 -9.43 -22.95 3.03
N SER A 83 -9.59 -24.06 3.73
CA SER A 83 -10.29 -25.24 3.25
C SER A 83 -10.95 -26.01 4.38
N LEU A 84 -11.86 -26.93 4.03
CA LEU A 84 -12.34 -27.95 4.94
C LEU A 84 -11.37 -29.12 4.94
N ILE A 85 -10.90 -29.52 6.13
CA ILE A 85 -10.08 -30.70 6.33
C ILE A 85 -10.89 -31.73 7.12
N PHE A 86 -10.87 -32.99 6.68
CA PHE A 86 -11.52 -34.06 7.43
C PHE A 86 -10.68 -34.37 8.67
N ASN A 87 -11.31 -34.36 9.85
CA ASN A 87 -10.68 -34.73 11.12
C ASN A 87 -11.12 -36.15 11.50
N PRO A 88 -10.26 -37.18 11.30
CA PRO A 88 -10.64 -38.58 11.55
C PRO A 88 -10.93 -38.89 13.03
N ARG A 89 -10.47 -38.04 13.97
CA ARG A 89 -10.72 -38.26 15.40
C ARG A 89 -12.17 -37.95 15.76
N VAL A 90 -12.77 -36.98 15.08
CA VAL A 90 -14.15 -36.51 15.33
C VAL A 90 -15.11 -37.06 14.27
N GLY A 91 -14.60 -37.52 13.12
CA GLY A 91 -15.41 -38.02 12.01
C GLY A 91 -16.15 -36.92 11.26
N ASP A 92 -15.65 -35.68 11.32
CA ASP A 92 -16.29 -34.50 10.75
C ASP A 92 -15.27 -33.59 10.02
N PHE A 93 -15.76 -32.66 9.21
CA PHE A 93 -14.94 -31.66 8.53
C PHE A 93 -14.76 -30.40 9.40
N GLU A 94 -13.51 -30.02 9.65
CA GLU A 94 -13.16 -28.78 10.33
C GLU A 94 -12.64 -27.72 9.34
N VAL A 95 -12.98 -26.46 9.60
CA VAL A 95 -12.46 -25.33 8.80
C VAL A 95 -11.03 -25.05 9.22
N ARG A 96 -10.11 -25.15 8.27
CA ARG A 96 -8.75 -24.67 8.40
C ARG A 96 -8.62 -23.32 7.70
N LEU A 97 -8.48 -22.27 8.49
CA LEU A 97 -8.27 -20.91 7.98
C LEU A 97 -6.94 -20.82 7.23
N GLY A 98 -6.97 -20.14 6.09
CA GLY A 98 -5.79 -19.92 5.27
C GLY A 98 -4.84 -18.85 5.83
N PRO A 99 -3.67 -18.66 5.20
CA PRO A 99 -2.68 -17.66 5.59
C PRO A 99 -3.17 -16.21 5.47
N ILE A 100 -4.28 -15.95 4.78
CA ILE A 100 -4.85 -14.61 4.67
C ILE A 100 -5.43 -14.06 5.98
N PHE A 101 -5.67 -14.91 6.99
CA PHE A 101 -6.20 -14.52 8.29
C PHE A 101 -5.14 -13.92 9.24
N ALA A 102 -4.21 -13.13 8.69
CA ALA A 102 -3.27 -12.32 9.43
C ALA A 102 -3.53 -10.84 9.16
N ASN A 103 -3.12 -9.97 10.08
CA ASN A 103 -3.28 -8.52 9.92
C ASN A 103 -2.45 -7.99 8.75
N ILE A 104 -1.20 -8.46 8.62
CA ILE A 104 -0.31 -8.13 7.51
C ILE A 104 -0.01 -9.41 6.73
N VAL A 105 -0.40 -9.44 5.45
CA VAL A 105 -0.16 -10.57 4.55
C VAL A 105 0.81 -10.13 3.46
N LEU A 106 1.99 -10.74 3.43
CA LEU A 106 2.94 -10.60 2.34
C LEU A 106 2.62 -11.62 1.24
N ALA A 107 2.09 -11.14 0.12
CA ALA A 107 1.85 -11.95 -1.09
C ALA A 107 3.05 -11.81 -2.04
N ASP A 108 4.04 -12.68 -1.86
CA ASP A 108 5.32 -12.59 -2.56
C ASP A 108 5.21 -13.13 -3.98
N GLU A 109 5.66 -12.37 -4.98
CA GLU A 109 5.65 -12.71 -6.40
C GLU A 109 4.25 -13.03 -6.94
N ILE A 110 3.27 -12.16 -6.65
CA ILE A 110 1.84 -12.35 -6.99
C ILE A 110 1.61 -12.68 -8.48
N ASN A 111 2.50 -12.20 -9.36
CA ASN A 111 2.47 -12.48 -10.79
C ASN A 111 2.87 -13.92 -11.15
N ARG A 112 3.33 -14.77 -10.23
CA ARG A 112 3.66 -16.19 -10.53
C ARG A 112 2.48 -17.14 -10.38
N ALA A 113 1.41 -16.75 -9.71
CA ALA A 113 0.24 -17.61 -9.56
C ALA A 113 -0.79 -17.39 -10.68
N PRO A 114 -1.60 -18.41 -11.02
CA PRO A 114 -2.65 -18.29 -12.01
C PRO A 114 -3.69 -17.21 -11.66
N PRO A 115 -4.41 -16.64 -12.65
CA PRO A 115 -5.40 -15.57 -12.43
C PRO A 115 -6.50 -15.90 -11.41
N LYS A 116 -6.89 -17.18 -11.27
CA LYS A 116 -7.89 -17.61 -10.28
C LYS A 116 -7.40 -17.41 -8.83
N VAL A 117 -6.11 -17.65 -8.59
CA VAL A 117 -5.48 -17.50 -7.27
C VAL A 117 -5.31 -16.03 -6.92
N GLN A 118 -4.85 -15.23 -7.89
CA GLN A 118 -4.79 -13.78 -7.78
C GLN A 118 -6.19 -13.21 -7.44
N SER A 119 -7.23 -13.67 -8.14
CA SER A 119 -8.60 -13.22 -7.91
C SER A 119 -9.10 -13.52 -6.50
N ALA A 120 -8.77 -14.70 -5.94
CA ALA A 120 -9.17 -15.06 -4.58
C ALA A 120 -8.57 -14.13 -3.51
N LEU A 121 -7.28 -13.76 -3.65
CA LEU A 121 -6.64 -12.76 -2.78
C LEU A 121 -7.30 -11.38 -2.95
N LEU A 122 -7.51 -10.95 -4.19
CA LEU A 122 -8.05 -9.63 -4.52
C LEU A 122 -9.52 -9.46 -4.12
N GLU A 123 -10.30 -10.53 -4.12
CA GLU A 123 -11.68 -10.56 -3.62
C GLU A 123 -11.69 -10.37 -2.11
N ALA A 124 -10.87 -11.14 -1.39
CA ALA A 124 -10.71 -11.00 0.06
C ALA A 124 -10.28 -9.59 0.48
N MET A 125 -9.39 -8.95 -0.31
CA MET A 125 -8.99 -7.56 -0.14
C MET A 125 -10.16 -6.57 -0.25
N GLN A 126 -11.12 -6.79 -1.15
CA GLN A 126 -12.27 -5.89 -1.32
C GLN A 126 -13.38 -6.15 -0.31
N GLU A 127 -13.67 -7.43 -0.04
CA GLU A 127 -14.81 -7.82 0.79
C GLU A 127 -14.49 -7.78 2.29
N GLY A 128 -13.22 -7.85 2.68
CA GLY A 128 -12.82 -7.91 4.10
C GLY A 128 -13.24 -9.21 4.80
N GLN A 129 -13.66 -10.22 4.02
CA GLN A 129 -14.06 -11.54 4.47
C GLN A 129 -13.80 -12.56 3.34
N VAL A 130 -13.78 -13.84 3.70
CA VAL A 130 -13.76 -14.94 2.73
C VAL A 130 -14.87 -15.94 3.04
N THR A 131 -15.40 -16.60 2.01
CA THR A 131 -16.40 -17.66 2.20
C THR A 131 -15.73 -19.02 2.07
N ILE A 132 -15.80 -19.83 3.12
CA ILE A 132 -15.27 -21.20 3.14
C ILE A 132 -16.46 -22.14 3.32
N ALA A 133 -16.69 -23.02 2.34
CA ALA A 133 -17.81 -23.98 2.35
C ALA A 133 -19.17 -23.34 2.66
N GLY A 134 -19.44 -22.18 2.07
CA GLY A 134 -20.71 -21.44 2.23
C GLY A 134 -20.84 -20.64 3.53
N LYS A 135 -19.81 -20.63 4.41
CA LYS A 135 -19.81 -19.83 5.64
C LYS A 135 -18.85 -18.64 5.49
N PRO A 136 -19.30 -17.41 5.82
CA PRO A 136 -18.42 -16.23 5.81
C PRO A 136 -17.48 -16.24 7.01
N HIS A 137 -16.25 -15.80 6.80
CA HIS A 137 -15.21 -15.64 7.80
C HIS A 137 -14.57 -14.26 7.64
N GLU A 138 -14.72 -13.39 8.64
CA GLU A 138 -14.15 -12.04 8.62
C GLU A 138 -12.63 -12.05 8.74
N LEU A 139 -11.97 -11.15 8.00
CA LEU A 139 -10.53 -10.91 8.13
C LEU A 139 -10.24 -10.04 9.37
N PRO A 140 -9.07 -10.20 9.99
CA PRO A 140 -8.72 -9.45 11.19
C PRO A 140 -8.58 -7.95 10.90
N LYS A 141 -8.90 -7.08 11.88
CA LYS A 141 -8.76 -5.62 11.72
C LYS A 141 -7.60 -5.10 12.59
N PRO A 142 -6.69 -4.26 12.04
CA PRO A 142 -6.58 -3.86 10.63
C PRO A 142 -6.11 -5.03 9.73
N PHE A 143 -6.43 -4.95 8.44
CA PHE A 143 -6.02 -5.91 7.41
C PHE A 143 -5.27 -5.18 6.28
N MET A 144 -4.08 -5.65 5.93
CA MET A 144 -3.33 -5.17 4.78
C MET A 144 -2.63 -6.31 4.05
N VAL A 145 -2.81 -6.33 2.74
CA VAL A 145 -1.97 -7.09 1.82
C VAL A 145 -0.83 -6.20 1.30
N ILE A 146 0.39 -6.70 1.42
CA ILE A 146 1.59 -6.19 0.75
C ILE A 146 1.93 -7.23 -0.32
N ALA A 147 1.58 -6.96 -1.57
CA ALA A 147 1.91 -7.83 -2.69
C ALA A 147 3.23 -7.41 -3.32
N THR A 148 4.07 -8.36 -3.74
CA THR A 148 5.32 -8.06 -4.44
C THR A 148 5.29 -8.57 -5.88
N GLN A 149 5.98 -7.85 -6.78
CA GLN A 149 6.23 -8.28 -8.15
C GLN A 149 7.69 -8.03 -8.53
N ASN A 150 8.27 -8.96 -9.28
CA ASN A 150 9.57 -8.78 -9.91
C ASN A 150 9.37 -8.42 -11.39
N PRO A 151 9.80 -7.23 -11.85
CA PRO A 151 9.57 -6.79 -13.22
C PRO A 151 10.42 -7.52 -14.28
N ILE A 152 11.51 -8.20 -13.87
CA ILE A 152 12.44 -8.88 -14.81
C ILE A 152 11.95 -10.27 -15.21
N GLU A 153 11.22 -10.96 -14.33
CA GLU A 153 10.79 -12.35 -14.59
C GLU A 153 9.58 -12.38 -15.55
N LEU A 154 9.88 -12.60 -16.83
CA LEU A 154 8.88 -12.71 -17.90
C LEU A 154 8.43 -14.16 -18.14
N GLU A 155 9.22 -15.16 -17.77
CA GLU A 155 8.86 -16.57 -17.96
C GLU A 155 7.97 -17.08 -16.82
N GLY A 156 6.84 -17.68 -17.19
CA GLY A 156 5.93 -18.30 -16.23
C GLY A 156 5.17 -17.29 -15.36
N THR A 157 5.01 -16.05 -15.80
CA THR A 157 4.26 -15.02 -15.07
C THR A 157 2.93 -14.65 -15.73
N TYR A 158 1.96 -14.32 -14.88
CA TYR A 158 0.61 -13.88 -15.18
C TYR A 158 0.48 -12.42 -14.72
N PRO A 159 0.57 -11.44 -15.64
CA PRO A 159 0.45 -10.04 -15.27
C PRO A 159 -0.94 -9.75 -14.70
N LEU A 160 -1.00 -8.87 -13.70
CA LEU A 160 -2.27 -8.39 -13.17
C LEU A 160 -2.93 -7.46 -14.20
N PRO A 161 -4.17 -7.72 -14.63
CA PRO A 161 -4.95 -6.78 -15.45
C PRO A 161 -5.12 -5.42 -14.76
N GLU A 162 -5.36 -4.35 -15.52
CA GLU A 162 -5.44 -3.00 -14.92
C GLU A 162 -6.57 -2.88 -13.90
N ALA A 163 -7.70 -3.57 -14.12
CA ALA A 163 -8.81 -3.65 -13.18
C ALA A 163 -8.43 -4.31 -11.85
N GLN A 164 -7.42 -5.20 -11.84
CA GLN A 164 -6.89 -5.81 -10.63
C GLN A 164 -5.88 -4.90 -9.93
N LEU A 165 -5.00 -4.24 -10.70
CA LEU A 165 -4.06 -3.26 -10.16
C LEU A 165 -4.76 -2.11 -9.44
N ASP A 166 -5.91 -1.65 -9.94
CA ASP A 166 -6.68 -0.56 -9.32
C ASP A 166 -7.18 -0.86 -7.89
N ARG A 167 -7.18 -2.14 -7.48
CA ARG A 167 -7.51 -2.57 -6.11
C ARG A 167 -6.41 -2.26 -5.08
N PHE A 168 -5.16 -2.04 -5.51
CA PHE A 168 -4.09 -1.60 -4.62
C PHE A 168 -4.16 -0.10 -4.42
N THR A 169 -4.07 0.39 -3.18
CA THR A 169 -4.14 1.82 -2.89
C THR A 169 -2.94 2.55 -3.48
N ILE A 170 -1.75 1.99 -3.30
CA ILE A 170 -0.49 2.51 -3.80
C ILE A 170 0.35 1.41 -4.45
N ARG A 171 1.17 1.81 -5.42
CA ARG A 171 2.27 1.00 -5.92
C ARG A 171 3.59 1.71 -5.64
N ILE A 172 4.47 1.02 -4.92
CA ILE A 172 5.81 1.47 -4.54
C ILE A 172 6.81 0.80 -5.48
N LEU A 173 7.64 1.61 -6.16
CA LEU A 173 8.78 1.11 -6.92
C LEU A 173 10.02 1.17 -6.03
N MET A 174 10.45 0.03 -5.49
CA MET A 174 11.66 -0.06 -4.67
C MET A 174 12.90 -0.18 -5.57
N ASN A 175 13.81 0.77 -5.41
CA ASN A 175 15.11 0.79 -6.07
C ASN A 175 16.21 0.27 -5.13
N TYR A 176 17.41 0.09 -5.68
CA TYR A 176 18.60 -0.15 -4.86
C TYR A 176 18.80 1.01 -3.89
N PRO A 177 19.28 0.74 -2.65
CA PRO A 177 19.61 1.78 -1.69
C PRO A 177 20.67 2.73 -2.23
N SER A 178 20.83 3.87 -1.56
CA SER A 178 21.93 4.79 -1.89
C SER A 178 23.29 4.14 -1.64
N TYR A 179 24.36 4.69 -2.22
CA TYR A 179 25.72 4.22 -1.96
C TYR A 179 26.04 4.19 -0.46
N ASP A 180 25.66 5.23 0.28
CA ASP A 180 25.90 5.31 1.72
C ASP A 180 25.10 4.26 2.49
N ASP A 181 23.84 4.03 2.09
CA ASP A 181 23.01 2.95 2.64
C ASP A 181 23.60 1.57 2.35
N GLU A 182 24.10 1.32 1.14
CA GLU A 182 24.79 0.06 0.80
C GLU A 182 26.07 -0.14 1.63
N VAL A 183 26.84 0.92 1.87
CA VAL A 183 28.00 0.87 2.77
C VAL A 183 27.58 0.51 4.19
N LEU A 184 26.47 1.07 4.69
CA LEU A 184 25.91 0.68 6.00
C LEU A 184 25.43 -0.78 5.97
N ILE A 185 24.86 -1.23 4.86
CA ILE A 185 24.40 -2.61 4.69
C ILE A 185 25.55 -3.60 4.80
N VAL A 186 26.69 -3.29 4.17
CA VAL A 186 27.90 -4.11 4.24
C VAL A 186 28.49 -4.12 5.66
N LYS A 187 28.38 -3.02 6.41
CA LYS A 187 28.93 -2.88 7.76
C LYS A 187 28.10 -3.57 8.84
N ASP A 188 26.77 -3.58 8.72
CA ASP A 188 25.90 -4.11 9.76
C ASP A 188 25.52 -5.58 9.53
N THR A 189 26.22 -6.47 10.24
CA THR A 189 25.97 -7.93 10.21
C THR A 189 24.64 -8.35 10.82
N ARG A 190 23.89 -7.43 11.42
CA ARG A 190 22.57 -7.71 12.03
C ARG A 190 21.42 -7.44 11.06
N LEU A 191 21.68 -6.96 9.85
CA LEU A 191 20.62 -6.70 8.87
C LEU A 191 19.86 -7.97 8.50
N GLY A 192 18.55 -7.81 8.27
CA GLY A 192 17.63 -8.93 8.10
C GLY A 192 17.24 -9.65 9.39
N ARG A 193 17.84 -9.33 10.55
CA ARG A 193 17.43 -9.85 11.86
C ARG A 193 16.19 -9.15 12.39
N VAL A 194 15.04 -9.51 11.82
CA VAL A 194 13.73 -9.00 12.25
C VAL A 194 13.41 -9.36 13.70
N ASP A 195 14.11 -10.33 14.30
CA ASP A 195 14.01 -10.66 15.72
C ASP A 195 14.51 -9.55 16.66
N LEU A 196 15.31 -8.60 16.17
CA LEU A 196 15.80 -7.45 16.94
C LEU A 196 14.82 -6.27 16.98
N VAL A 197 13.79 -6.31 16.13
CA VAL A 197 12.75 -5.28 16.03
C VAL A 197 11.78 -5.46 17.19
N ASN A 198 11.49 -4.40 17.95
CA ASN A 198 10.55 -4.45 19.06
C ASN A 198 9.17 -3.92 18.66
N LYS A 199 8.13 -4.37 19.36
CA LYS A 199 6.81 -3.72 19.28
C LYS A 199 6.93 -2.33 19.92
N VAL A 200 6.52 -1.30 19.20
CA VAL A 200 6.56 0.11 19.65
C VAL A 200 5.19 0.80 19.59
N VAL A 201 4.20 0.20 18.94
CA VAL A 201 2.80 0.68 18.89
C VAL A 201 1.85 -0.47 19.22
N ASP A 202 0.72 -0.18 19.88
CA ASP A 202 -0.34 -1.17 20.11
C ASP A 202 -1.28 -1.29 18.90
N SER A 203 -1.87 -2.48 18.68
CA SER A 203 -2.83 -2.67 17.60
C SER A 203 -4.10 -1.86 17.80
N GLN A 204 -4.51 -1.62 19.06
CA GLN A 204 -5.64 -0.75 19.37
C GLN A 204 -5.37 0.71 18.99
N ASP A 205 -4.13 1.17 19.16
CA ASP A 205 -3.72 2.51 18.76
C ASP A 205 -3.85 2.70 17.25
N ILE A 206 -3.54 1.67 16.45
CA ILE A 206 -3.73 1.71 15.00
C ILE A 206 -5.22 1.84 14.64
N LEU A 207 -6.10 1.09 15.29
CA LEU A 207 -7.54 1.17 15.06
C LEU A 207 -8.10 2.56 15.42
N ASP A 208 -7.57 3.20 16.45
CA ASP A 208 -7.99 4.54 16.84
C ASP A 208 -7.42 5.61 15.89
N ALA A 209 -6.18 5.44 15.42
CA ALA A 209 -5.59 6.29 14.39
C ALA A 209 -6.36 6.21 13.07
N MET A 210 -6.83 5.03 12.65
CA MET A 210 -7.71 4.86 11.48
C MET A 210 -8.97 5.74 11.59
N LYS A 211 -9.61 5.77 12.77
CA LYS A 211 -10.79 6.64 13.01
C LYS A 211 -10.45 8.13 13.01
N LEU A 212 -9.22 8.50 13.36
CA LEU A 212 -8.75 9.88 13.33
C LEU A 212 -8.54 10.38 11.90
N VAL A 213 -8.12 9.52 10.96
CA VAL A 213 -7.95 9.89 9.54
C VAL A 213 -9.22 10.50 8.96
N ASP A 214 -10.39 9.94 9.28
CA ASP A 214 -11.68 10.46 8.80
C ASP A 214 -12.02 11.87 9.34
N LYS A 215 -11.39 12.27 10.45
CA LYS A 215 -11.59 13.58 11.09
C LYS A 215 -10.62 14.66 10.61
N VAL A 216 -9.52 14.27 9.96
CA VAL A 216 -8.55 15.22 9.37
C VAL A 216 -9.29 16.07 8.35
N ARG A 217 -9.17 17.39 8.42
CA ARG A 217 -9.89 18.35 7.56
C ARG A 217 -9.28 18.40 6.16
N MET A 218 -10.13 18.56 5.15
CA MET A 218 -9.73 18.80 3.77
C MET A 218 -10.60 19.91 3.20
N ASP A 219 -9.97 21.04 2.89
CA ASP A 219 -10.63 22.15 2.24
C ASP A 219 -11.09 21.78 0.83
N GLU A 220 -12.18 22.41 0.40
CA GLU A 220 -12.73 22.22 -0.95
C GLU A 220 -11.69 22.54 -2.03
N SER A 221 -10.82 23.51 -1.78
CA SER A 221 -9.74 23.87 -2.69
C SER A 221 -8.71 22.74 -2.89
N ILE A 222 -8.42 21.96 -1.85
CA ILE A 222 -7.57 20.76 -1.93
C ILE A 222 -8.29 19.64 -2.68
N ALA A 223 -9.58 19.44 -2.41
CA ALA A 223 -10.39 18.47 -3.15
C ALA A 223 -10.42 18.79 -4.65
N ARG A 224 -10.62 20.06 -5.01
CA ARG A 224 -10.56 20.56 -6.39
C ARG A 224 -9.16 20.35 -6.99
N TYR A 225 -8.09 20.62 -6.24
CA TYR A 225 -6.72 20.35 -6.69
C TYR A 225 -6.47 18.87 -7.01
N ILE A 226 -6.92 17.94 -6.15
CA ILE A 226 -6.85 16.49 -6.41
C ILE A 226 -7.60 16.13 -7.70
N VAL A 227 -8.81 16.65 -7.88
CA VAL A 227 -9.61 16.41 -9.09
C VAL A 227 -8.92 16.99 -10.33
N SER A 228 -8.30 18.16 -10.24
CA SER A 228 -7.54 18.76 -11.33
C SER A 228 -6.37 17.87 -11.76
N ILE A 229 -5.58 17.34 -10.82
CA ILE A 229 -4.49 16.39 -11.12
C ILE A 229 -5.05 15.15 -11.84
N VAL A 230 -6.12 14.55 -11.31
CA VAL A 230 -6.71 13.34 -11.90
C VAL A 230 -7.30 13.62 -13.29
N ARG A 231 -8.03 14.73 -13.49
CA ARG A 231 -8.55 15.12 -14.81
C ARG A 231 -7.40 15.38 -15.79
N ALA A 232 -6.30 16.00 -15.36
CA ALA A 232 -5.15 16.26 -16.21
C ALA A 232 -4.53 14.97 -16.77
N THR A 233 -4.58 13.84 -16.03
CA THR A 233 -4.15 12.54 -16.57
C THR A 233 -4.98 12.09 -17.77
N ARG A 234 -6.28 12.43 -17.84
CA ARG A 234 -7.19 12.00 -18.91
C ARG A 234 -7.05 12.82 -20.18
N SER A 235 -6.56 14.06 -20.06
CA SER A 235 -6.33 14.97 -21.16
C SER A 235 -4.85 15.04 -21.59
N HIS A 236 -3.95 14.32 -20.91
CA HIS A 236 -2.53 14.39 -21.20
C HIS A 236 -2.20 13.67 -22.52
N PRO A 237 -1.49 14.28 -23.48
CA PRO A 237 -1.25 13.70 -24.82
C PRO A 237 -0.54 12.34 -24.82
N LYS A 238 0.27 12.07 -23.79
CA LYS A 238 1.02 10.81 -23.64
C LYS A 238 0.25 9.70 -22.93
N VAL A 239 -0.96 9.98 -22.46
CA VAL A 239 -1.78 9.04 -21.69
C VAL A 239 -2.88 8.47 -22.58
N ARG A 240 -2.86 7.15 -22.76
CA ARG A 240 -3.90 6.38 -23.47
C ARG A 240 -5.14 6.15 -22.60
N LEU A 241 -4.94 5.94 -21.30
CA LEU A 241 -6.02 5.78 -20.33
C LEU A 241 -5.66 6.53 -19.04
N GLY A 242 -6.44 7.54 -18.68
CA GLY A 242 -6.23 8.34 -17.47
C GLY A 242 -6.86 7.71 -16.22
N ALA A 243 -6.51 8.26 -15.06
CA ALA A 243 -6.92 7.74 -13.77
C ALA A 243 -8.42 7.94 -13.51
N SER A 244 -9.06 6.98 -12.84
CA SER A 244 -10.49 6.97 -12.53
C SER A 244 -10.86 7.89 -11.34
N PRO A 245 -12.15 8.19 -11.09
CA PRO A 245 -12.57 8.88 -9.86
C PRO A 245 -12.13 8.17 -8.56
N ARG A 246 -11.98 6.84 -8.60
CA ARG A 246 -11.44 6.06 -7.47
C ARG A 246 -10.03 6.51 -7.11
N ALA A 247 -9.21 6.86 -8.10
CA ALA A 247 -7.87 7.38 -7.86
C ALA A 247 -7.91 8.70 -7.06
N ALA A 248 -8.85 9.60 -7.38
CA ALA A 248 -9.05 10.85 -6.64
C ALA A 248 -9.46 10.59 -5.18
N GLN A 249 -10.39 9.65 -4.98
CA GLN A 249 -10.82 9.25 -3.64
C GLN A 249 -9.68 8.64 -2.81
N MET A 250 -8.88 7.75 -3.41
CA MET A 250 -7.73 7.13 -2.74
C MET A 250 -6.65 8.17 -2.40
N LEU A 251 -6.33 9.06 -3.35
CA LEU A 251 -5.37 10.15 -3.11
C LEU A 251 -5.84 11.06 -1.98
N GLY A 252 -7.14 11.40 -1.92
CA GLY A 252 -7.69 12.21 -0.85
C GLY A 252 -7.67 11.53 0.52
N LYS A 253 -8.02 10.23 0.60
CA LYS A 253 -7.93 9.45 1.85
C LYS A 253 -6.48 9.36 2.33
N LEU A 254 -5.55 9.05 1.43
CA LEU A 254 -4.15 8.90 1.76
C LEU A 254 -3.52 10.24 2.17
N ALA A 255 -3.92 11.36 1.55
CA ALA A 255 -3.47 12.69 1.95
C ALA A 255 -3.93 13.06 3.37
N ARG A 256 -5.13 12.65 3.79
CA ARG A 256 -5.57 12.80 5.20
C ARG A 256 -4.70 11.98 6.14
N ALA A 257 -4.44 10.72 5.80
CA ALA A 257 -3.54 9.88 6.60
C ALA A 257 -2.14 10.50 6.69
N TRP A 258 -1.60 10.99 5.58
CA TRP A 258 -0.27 11.60 5.52
C TRP A 258 -0.16 12.85 6.40
N ALA A 259 -1.16 13.74 6.35
CA ALA A 259 -1.23 14.88 7.26
C ALA A 259 -1.23 14.44 8.74
N LEU A 260 -1.99 13.38 9.06
CA LEU A 260 -2.02 12.82 10.42
C LEU A 260 -0.66 12.26 10.85
N LEU A 261 0.07 11.55 9.97
CA LEU A 261 1.43 11.05 10.25
C LEU A 261 2.43 12.20 10.51
N ASP A 262 2.15 13.40 10.01
CA ASP A 262 2.97 14.60 10.24
C ASP A 262 2.53 15.39 11.49
N GLY A 263 1.49 14.94 12.20
CA GLY A 263 0.90 15.61 13.36
C GLY A 263 -0.03 16.76 13.01
N ARG A 264 -0.58 16.80 11.79
CA ARG A 264 -1.54 17.81 11.32
C ARG A 264 -2.94 17.24 11.23
N ASP A 265 -3.94 18.06 11.56
CA ASP A 265 -5.35 17.72 11.39
C ASP A 265 -5.98 18.37 10.15
N TYR A 266 -5.16 18.81 9.19
CA TYR A 266 -5.58 19.34 7.90
C TYR A 266 -4.60 18.98 6.79
N VAL A 267 -5.14 18.75 5.59
CA VAL A 267 -4.36 18.42 4.39
C VAL A 267 -3.81 19.69 3.73
N ILE A 268 -2.56 19.63 3.27
CA ILE A 268 -1.92 20.68 2.45
C ILE A 268 -1.62 20.17 1.03
N PRO A 269 -1.38 21.05 0.04
CA PRO A 269 -1.10 20.64 -1.34
C PRO A 269 0.12 19.71 -1.48
N ASP A 270 1.12 19.87 -0.63
CA ASP A 270 2.35 19.06 -0.68
C ASP A 270 2.10 17.60 -0.28
N ASP A 271 1.11 17.33 0.59
CA ASP A 271 0.66 15.96 0.89
C ASP A 271 0.17 15.26 -0.39
N VAL A 272 -0.63 15.98 -1.17
CA VAL A 272 -1.19 15.48 -2.43
C VAL A 272 -0.08 15.24 -3.45
N LYS A 273 0.86 16.17 -3.57
CA LYS A 273 2.00 16.04 -4.50
C LYS A 273 2.89 14.86 -4.14
N GLN A 274 3.20 14.69 -2.86
CA GLN A 274 4.04 13.58 -2.37
C GLN A 274 3.42 12.22 -2.71
N LEU A 275 2.09 12.09 -2.61
CA LEU A 275 1.38 10.82 -2.74
C LEU A 275 0.94 10.49 -4.17
N ALA A 276 0.74 11.50 -5.02
CA ALA A 276 0.26 11.31 -6.38
C ALA A 276 1.10 10.31 -7.21
N PRO A 277 2.44 10.30 -7.17
CA PRO A 277 3.25 9.30 -7.87
C PRO A 277 2.93 7.86 -7.48
N TYR A 278 2.66 7.60 -6.19
CA TYR A 278 2.39 6.25 -5.68
C TYR A 278 0.95 5.79 -5.95
N VAL A 279 -0.01 6.72 -5.95
CA VAL A 279 -1.42 6.42 -6.22
C VAL A 279 -1.69 6.30 -7.72
N LEU A 280 -1.04 7.10 -8.56
CA LEU A 280 -1.39 7.21 -9.98
C LEU A 280 -0.57 6.30 -10.91
N ASN A 281 0.64 5.89 -10.53
CA ASN A 281 1.55 5.19 -11.45
C ASN A 281 1.02 3.86 -12.02
N HIS A 282 0.06 3.20 -11.38
CA HIS A 282 -0.57 1.95 -11.81
C HIS A 282 -2.02 2.15 -12.25
N ARG A 283 -2.46 3.40 -12.33
CA ARG A 283 -3.83 3.81 -12.72
C ARG A 283 -3.87 4.63 -13.99
N ILE A 284 -2.72 4.84 -14.63
CA ILE A 284 -2.62 5.45 -15.95
C ILE A 284 -1.93 4.48 -16.90
N ILE A 285 -2.37 4.49 -18.15
CA ILE A 285 -1.69 3.76 -19.22
C ILE A 285 -1.11 4.78 -20.19
N VAL A 286 0.20 4.72 -20.38
CA VAL A 286 0.97 5.61 -21.26
C VAL A 286 1.37 4.87 -22.54
N THR A 287 1.51 5.59 -23.64
CA THR A 287 1.72 4.96 -24.96
C THR A 287 3.18 4.63 -25.24
N ASN A 288 4.15 5.43 -24.74
CA ASN A 288 5.61 5.25 -24.92
C ASN A 288 6.41 6.12 -23.93
N ASP A 289 6.00 6.18 -22.67
CA ASP A 289 6.70 6.98 -21.65
C ASP A 289 6.72 6.23 -20.31
N ASP A 290 7.40 6.79 -19.33
CA ASP A 290 7.31 6.35 -17.93
C ASP A 290 6.08 7.03 -17.27
N PRO A 291 5.13 6.27 -16.70
CA PRO A 291 4.02 6.84 -15.93
C PRO A 291 4.47 7.88 -14.90
N LEU A 292 5.60 7.65 -14.20
CA LEU A 292 6.08 8.57 -13.18
C LEU A 292 6.51 9.91 -13.76
N ARG A 293 7.21 9.90 -14.90
CA ARG A 293 7.58 11.12 -15.62
C ARG A 293 6.34 11.94 -15.99
N VAL A 294 5.33 11.30 -16.56
CA VAL A 294 4.07 11.95 -16.92
C VAL A 294 3.34 12.52 -15.69
N ILE A 295 3.31 11.78 -14.59
CA ILE A 295 2.71 12.27 -13.33
C ILE A 295 3.46 13.51 -12.82
N ASN A 296 4.79 13.50 -12.81
CA ASN A 296 5.58 14.64 -12.39
C ASN A 296 5.36 15.87 -13.29
N GLU A 297 5.30 15.69 -14.61
CA GLU A 297 4.94 16.76 -15.55
C GLU A 297 3.55 17.36 -15.23
N ILE A 298 2.57 16.52 -14.86
CA ILE A 298 1.23 16.96 -14.47
C ILE A 298 1.27 17.75 -13.16
N LEU A 299 2.02 17.28 -12.16
CA LEU A 299 2.14 17.94 -10.85
C LEU A 299 2.80 19.31 -10.95
N GLU A 300 3.78 19.48 -11.83
CA GLU A 300 4.44 20.77 -12.10
C GLU A 300 3.50 21.76 -12.79
N LYS A 301 2.70 21.28 -13.75
CA LYS A 301 1.78 22.13 -14.54
C LYS A 301 0.48 22.46 -13.83
N THR A 302 0.05 21.63 -12.88
CA THR A 302 -1.24 21.84 -12.17
C THR A 302 -1.05 22.84 -11.04
N PRO A 303 -1.65 24.03 -11.09
CA PRO A 303 -1.45 25.06 -10.07
C PRO A 303 -2.03 24.60 -8.73
N THR A 304 -1.25 24.80 -7.66
CA THR A 304 -1.73 24.59 -6.29
C THR A 304 -2.85 25.59 -5.97
N PRO A 305 -3.68 25.36 -4.94
CA PRO A 305 -4.74 26.30 -4.55
C PRO A 305 -4.29 27.75 -4.36
N MET A 306 -3.09 27.96 -3.79
CA MET A 306 -2.53 29.31 -3.63
C MET A 306 -2.17 29.93 -4.98
N MET A 307 -1.57 29.15 -5.89
CA MET A 307 -1.22 29.62 -7.24
C MET A 307 -2.47 29.88 -8.08
N ALA A 308 -3.46 29.00 -8.04
CA ALA A 308 -4.72 29.18 -8.76
C ALA A 308 -5.44 30.45 -8.30
N LYS A 309 -5.46 30.72 -6.98
CA LYS A 309 -6.00 31.96 -6.43
C LYS A 309 -5.22 33.19 -6.89
N ALA A 310 -3.89 33.14 -6.93
CA ALA A 310 -3.04 34.24 -7.42
C ALA A 310 -3.23 34.50 -8.92
N LEU A 311 -3.51 33.46 -9.71
CA LEU A 311 -3.76 33.54 -11.15
C LEU A 311 -5.21 33.92 -11.51
N GLY A 312 -6.09 34.16 -10.53
CA GLY A 312 -7.50 34.42 -10.77
C GLY A 312 -8.27 33.24 -11.39
N MET A 313 -7.68 32.04 -11.36
CA MET A 313 -8.31 30.82 -11.84
C MET A 313 -9.28 30.33 -10.77
N GLY A 314 -10.54 30.75 -10.87
CA GLY A 314 -11.61 30.02 -10.22
C GLY A 314 -11.57 28.59 -10.74
N TYR A 315 -11.59 27.59 -9.86
CA TYR A 315 -11.84 26.22 -10.28
C TYR A 315 -13.29 26.17 -10.80
N SER A 316 -13.50 26.53 -12.07
CA SER A 316 -14.83 26.60 -12.69
C SER A 316 -15.49 25.23 -12.68
N ASN A 317 -16.75 25.16 -12.25
CA ASN A 317 -17.58 23.98 -12.36
C ASN A 317 -18.06 23.85 -13.82
N GLU A 318 -17.20 23.36 -14.73
CA GLU A 318 -17.59 22.90 -16.07
C GLU A 318 -17.00 21.51 -16.40
#